data_AF-A0AAX0QXU5-F1
#
_entry.id   AF-A0AAX0QXU5-F1
#
_cell.length_a   1.000
_cell.length_b   1.000
_cell.length_c   1.000
_cell.angle_alpha   90.00
_cell.angle_beta   90.00
_cell.angle_gamma   90.00
#
_symmetry.space_group_name_H-M   'P 1'
#
loop_
_entity.id
_entity.type
_entity.pdbx_description
1 polymer ?
#
loop_
_entity_poly.entity_id
_entity_poly.type
_entity_poly.pdbx_seq_one_letter_code
_entity_poly.pdbx_strand_id
1 'polypeptide(L)'
;MNAGDRQQMIRGMVASLDAKLSADPNNFEGWVRLVRSYAVLNDKDRAADALKRGLAAFPLPGEQGSQLLALARELGISTEGLAE
;
A
#
# COMPACT_ATOMS: atom_id res chain seq x y z
N MET A 1 -15.05 3.97 -22.85
CA MET A 1 -14.34 3.31 -21.74
C MET A 1 -15.14 3.52 -20.47
N ASN A 2 -15.64 2.45 -19.87
CA ASN A 2 -16.49 2.52 -18.69
C ASN A 2 -15.64 2.67 -17.42
N ALA A 3 -16.23 3.06 -16.30
CA ALA A 3 -15.48 3.22 -15.04
C ALA A 3 -14.81 1.91 -14.58
N GLY A 4 -15.46 0.77 -14.81
CA GLY A 4 -14.95 -0.56 -14.46
C GLY A 4 -13.70 -0.99 -15.26
N ASP A 5 -13.60 -0.62 -16.54
CA ASP A 5 -12.43 -0.94 -17.37
C ASP A 5 -11.15 -0.28 -16.83
N ARG A 6 -11.28 0.97 -16.36
CA ARG A 6 -10.16 1.71 -15.76
C ARG A 6 -9.73 1.09 -14.43
N GLN A 7 -10.67 0.64 -13.60
CA GLN A 7 -10.35 -0.02 -12.33
C GLN A 7 -9.61 -1.34 -12.53
N GLN A 8 -9.99 -2.13 -13.54
CA GLN A 8 -9.28 -3.37 -13.91
C GLN A 8 -7.85 -3.09 -14.38
N MET A 9 -7.66 -2.07 -15.21
CA MET A 9 -6.32 -1.65 -15.65
C MET A 9 -5.46 -1.19 -14.46
N ILE A 10 -6.02 -0.37 -13.56
CA ILE A 10 -5.32 0.09 -12.34
C ILE A 10 -4.94 -1.12 -11.48
N ARG A 11 -5.84 -2.07 -11.24
CA ARG A 11 -5.55 -3.29 -10.47
C ARG A 11 -4.37 -4.07 -11.05
N GLY A 12 -4.29 -4.21 -12.37
CA GLY A 12 -3.16 -4.86 -13.03
C GLY A 12 -1.83 -4.13 -12.81
N MET A 13 -1.84 -2.79 -12.94
CA MET A 13 -0.64 -1.97 -12.70
C MET A 13 -0.19 -2.01 -11.23
N VAL A 14 -1.15 -2.00 -10.31
CA VAL A 14 -0.92 -2.06 -8.86
C VAL A 14 -0.34 -3.43 -8.47
N ALA A 15 -0.85 -4.53 -9.04
CA ALA A 15 -0.29 -5.86 -8.82
C ALA A 15 1.16 -5.99 -9.34
N SER A 16 1.45 -5.41 -10.51
CA SER A 16 2.83 -5.37 -11.03
C SER A 16 3.76 -4.53 -10.13
N LEU A 17 3.25 -3.44 -9.57
CA LEU A 17 3.99 -2.62 -8.60
C LEU A 17 4.24 -3.40 -7.30
N ASP A 18 3.24 -4.11 -6.78
CA ASP A 18 3.38 -5.00 -5.61
C ASP A 18 4.49 -6.03 -5.81
N ALA A 19 4.46 -6.77 -6.92
CA ALA A 19 5.48 -7.76 -7.24
C ALA A 19 6.88 -7.14 -7.33
N LYS A 20 6.98 -5.94 -7.93
CA LYS A 20 8.25 -5.21 -8.01
C LYS A 20 8.77 -4.80 -6.64
N LEU A 21 7.89 -4.33 -5.75
CA LEU A 21 8.25 -3.91 -4.39
C LEU A 21 8.59 -5.09 -3.47
N SER A 22 7.96 -6.24 -3.69
CA SER A 22 8.38 -7.48 -3.03
C SER A 22 9.79 -7.90 -3.44
N ALA A 23 10.20 -7.64 -4.68
CA ALA A 23 11.56 -7.90 -5.15
C ALA A 23 12.56 -6.81 -4.72
N ASP A 24 12.13 -5.54 -4.74
CA ASP A 24 12.92 -4.37 -4.37
C ASP A 24 12.20 -3.59 -3.25
N PRO A 25 12.34 -4.04 -1.98
CA PRO A 25 11.64 -3.42 -0.86
C PRO A 25 12.20 -2.05 -0.50
N ASN A 26 13.36 -1.66 -1.02
CA ASN A 26 14.05 -0.40 -0.73
C ASN A 26 13.44 0.82 -1.46
N ASN A 27 12.18 0.73 -1.89
CA ASN A 27 11.49 1.79 -2.61
C ASN A 27 10.28 2.30 -1.82
N PHE A 28 10.54 3.30 -0.96
CA PHE A 28 9.53 3.93 -0.12
C PHE A 28 8.37 4.56 -0.91
N GLU A 29 8.68 5.32 -1.96
CA GLU A 29 7.66 5.97 -2.79
C GLU A 29 6.72 4.95 -3.45
N GLY A 30 7.25 3.79 -3.84
CA GLY A 30 6.45 2.71 -4.37
C GLY A 30 5.47 2.15 -3.34
N TRP A 31 5.89 1.94 -2.09
CA TRP A 31 4.99 1.50 -1.02
C TRP A 31 3.88 2.52 -0.74
N VAL A 32 4.22 3.81 -0.68
CA VAL A 32 3.23 4.89 -0.51
C VAL A 32 2.19 4.89 -1.65
N ARG A 33 2.64 4.74 -2.90
CA ARG A 33 1.75 4.65 -4.07
C ARG A 33 0.92 3.38 -4.04
N LEU A 34 1.47 2.26 -3.60
CA LEU A 34 0.78 0.98 -3.52
C LEU A 34 -0.40 1.07 -2.55
N VAL A 35 -0.16 1.55 -1.32
CA VAL A 35 -1.19 1.75 -0.30
C VAL A 35 -2.29 2.71 -0.78
N ARG A 36 -1.92 3.86 -1.37
CA ARG A 36 -2.88 4.81 -1.95
C ARG A 36 -3.72 4.21 -3.07
N SER A 37 -3.10 3.43 -3.96
CA SER A 37 -3.80 2.84 -5.09
C SER A 37 -4.85 1.82 -4.64
N TYR A 38 -4.51 0.98 -3.66
CA TYR A 38 -5.49 0.07 -3.06
C TYR A 38 -6.61 0.81 -2.34
N ALA A 39 -6.32 1.93 -1.65
CA ALA A 39 -7.36 2.76 -1.04
C ALA A 39 -8.33 3.36 -2.08
N VAL A 40 -7.84 3.85 -3.22
CA VAL A 40 -8.68 4.36 -4.32
C VAL A 40 -9.55 3.26 -4.93
N LEU A 41 -9.05 2.02 -4.94
CA LEU A 41 -9.82 0.85 -5.36
C LEU A 41 -10.81 0.36 -4.29
N ASN A 42 -10.88 1.03 -3.14
CA ASN A 42 -11.66 0.64 -1.96
C ASN A 42 -11.27 -0.77 -1.45
N ASP A 43 -10.02 -1.19 -1.69
CA ASP A 43 -9.47 -2.51 -1.39
C ASP A 43 -8.61 -2.42 -0.13
N LYS A 44 -9.28 -2.27 1.03
CA LYS A 44 -8.61 -1.99 2.31
C LYS A 44 -7.73 -3.14 2.79
N ASP A 45 -8.13 -4.38 2.55
CA ASP A 45 -7.34 -5.57 2.89
C ASP A 45 -5.97 -5.54 2.23
N ARG A 46 -5.92 -5.31 0.92
CA ARG A 46 -4.64 -5.21 0.20
C ARG A 46 -3.84 -3.97 0.58
N ALA A 47 -4.52 -2.87 0.90
CA ALA A 47 -3.85 -1.66 1.37
C ALA A 47 -3.17 -1.89 2.73
N ALA A 48 -3.82 -2.62 3.64
CA ALA A 48 -3.27 -3.00 4.92
C ALA A 48 -2.07 -3.96 4.76
N ASP A 49 -2.18 -4.96 3.88
CA ASP A 49 -1.09 -5.89 3.58
C ASP A 49 0.14 -5.18 2.99
N ALA A 50 -0.07 -4.29 2.02
CA ALA A 50 0.96 -3.42 1.45
C ALA A 50 1.64 -2.55 2.52
N LEU A 51 0.86 -2.00 3.46
CA LEU A 51 1.39 -1.26 4.60
C LEU A 51 2.26 -2.15 5.49
N LYS A 52 1.82 -3.38 5.82
CA LYS A 52 2.61 -4.30 6.65
C LYS A 52 3.98 -4.58 6.01
N ARG A 53 3.98 -4.89 4.71
CA ARG A 53 5.21 -5.16 3.95
C ARG A 53 6.10 -3.92 3.85
N GLY A 54 5.50 -2.75 3.60
CA GLY A 54 6.21 -1.48 3.60
C GLY A 54 6.87 -1.17 4.95
N LEU A 55 6.18 -1.44 6.07
CA LEU A 55 6.73 -1.27 7.42
C LEU A 55 7.81 -2.32 7.75
N ALA A 56 7.76 -3.52 7.16
CA ALA A 56 8.84 -4.51 7.29
C ALA A 56 10.12 -4.03 6.59
N ALA A 57 10.00 -3.34 5.47
CA ALA A 57 11.12 -2.72 4.76
C ALA A 57 11.59 -1.40 5.41
N PHE A 58 10.65 -0.60 5.89
CA PHE A 58 10.86 0.71 6.51
C PHE A 58 10.28 0.72 7.93
N PRO A 59 10.98 0.13 8.91
CA PRO A 59 10.47 0.00 10.27
C PRO A 59 10.38 1.34 11.01
N LEU A 60 9.49 1.38 12.00
CA LEU A 60 9.50 2.42 13.03
C LEU A 60 10.71 2.19 13.97
N PRO A 61 11.36 3.25 14.49
CA PRO A 61 10.96 4.66 14.49
C PRO A 61 11.45 5.48 13.27
N GLY A 62 11.72 4.85 12.12
CA GLY A 62 12.12 5.56 10.91
C GLY A 62 11.08 6.59 10.44
N GLU A 63 11.56 7.65 9.79
CA GLU A 63 10.70 8.71 9.22
C GLU A 63 9.74 8.10 8.19
N GLN A 64 10.26 7.23 7.32
CA GLN A 64 9.48 6.51 6.31
C GLN A 64 8.39 5.64 6.93
N GLY A 65 8.73 4.85 7.95
CA GLY A 65 7.74 4.00 8.64
C GLY A 65 6.63 4.84 9.29
N SER A 66 6.99 5.98 9.88
CA SER A 66 6.04 6.91 10.49
C SER A 66 5.11 7.53 9.44
N GLN A 67 5.65 7.89 8.28
CA GLN A 67 4.89 8.43 7.16
C GLN A 67 3.92 7.40 6.56
N LEU A 68 4.35 6.15 6.39
CA LEU A 68 3.50 5.06 5.91
C LEU A 68 2.32 4.82 6.85
N LEU A 69 2.58 4.79 8.16
CA LEU A 69 1.54 4.63 9.18
C LEU A 69 0.56 5.82 9.17
N ALA A 70 1.08 7.05 9.09
CA ALA A 70 0.26 8.26 9.02
C ALA A 70 -0.65 8.25 7.77
N LEU A 71 -0.10 7.84 6.62
CA LEU A 71 -0.85 7.69 5.38
C LEU A 71 -2.00 6.67 5.53
N ALA A 72 -1.72 5.51 6.10
CA ALA A 72 -2.75 4.48 6.29
C ALA A 72 -3.91 4.99 7.18
N ARG A 73 -3.57 5.73 8.23
CA ARG A 73 -4.55 6.36 9.11
C ARG A 73 -5.37 7.44 8.41
N GLU A 74 -4.75 8.26 7.56
CA GLU A 74 -5.43 9.26 6.72
C GLU A 74 -6.44 8.60 5.77
N LEU A 75 -6.06 7.47 5.19
CA LEU A 75 -6.89 6.70 4.25
C LEU A 75 -7.95 5.81 4.93
N GLY A 76 -7.99 5.76 6.26
CA GLY A 76 -8.93 4.92 7.02
C GLY A 76 -8.70 3.42 6.80
N ILE A 77 -7.44 3.02 6.63
CA ILE A 77 -7.00 1.62 6.56
C ILE A 77 -6.75 1.17 8.00
N SER A 78 -7.60 0.27 8.51
CA SER A 78 -7.47 -0.24 9.86
C SER A 78 -6.16 -1.01 10.02
N THR A 79 -5.26 -0.49 10.86
CA THR A 79 -4.05 -1.19 11.29
C THR A 79 -4.33 -2.23 12.37
N GLU A 80 -5.58 -2.41 12.78
CA GLU A 80 -5.98 -3.32 13.86
C GLU A 80 -5.61 -4.79 13.60
N GLY A 81 -5.42 -5.20 12.34
CA GLY A 81 -4.94 -6.54 12.00
C GLY A 81 -3.41 -6.71 12.00
N LEU A 82 -2.62 -5.69 12.36
CA LEU A 82 -1.15 -5.78 12.46
C LEU A 82 -0.65 -6.33 13.83
N ALA A 83 -1.55 -6.54 14.79
CA ALA A 83 -1.22 -6.71 16.20
C ALA A 83 -1.53 -8.09 16.81
N GLU A 84 -1.61 -9.16 16.01
CA GLU A 84 -1.72 -10.54 16.52
C GLU A 84 -0.41 -11.32 16.36
#